data_AF-A0A933BWZ4-F1
#
_entry.id   AF-A0A933BWZ4-F1
#
_cell.length_a   1.000
_cell.length_b   1.000
_cell.length_c   1.000
_cell.angle_alpha   90.00
_cell.angle_beta   90.00
_cell.angle_gamma   90.00
#
_symmetry.space_group_name_H-M   'P 1'
#
loop_
_entity.id
_entity.type
_entity.pdbx_description
1 polymer ?
#
loop_
_entity_poly.entity_id
_entity_poly.type
_entity_poly.pdbx_seq_one_letter_code
_entity_poly.pdbx_strand_id
1 'polypeptide(L)'
;MVAPYAPPRQLYNAWVEDQIEEFKASLTREELLQLADQAVHDLFADDDGQYPLTEILLRDAVDALVFRQLQLPSYRRWLRSCQIDTGQRPRAGTTRRRRAAGGGT
;
A
#
# COMPACT_ATOMS: atom_id res chain seq x y z
N MET A 1 8.57 6.24 24.17
CA MET A 1 7.58 5.14 24.18
C MET A 1 7.60 4.51 22.78
N VAL A 2 8.02 3.25 22.65
CA VAL A 2 7.98 2.54 21.36
C VAL A 2 6.53 2.09 21.16
N ALA A 3 5.86 2.58 20.11
CA ALA A 3 4.48 2.17 19.82
C ALA A 3 4.41 0.63 19.70
N PRO A 4 3.36 -0.02 20.24
CA PRO A 4 3.23 -1.47 20.15
C PRO A 4 3.15 -1.86 18.68
N TYR A 5 3.86 -2.92 18.30
CA TYR A 5 3.90 -3.44 16.93
C TYR A 5 2.46 -3.68 16.46
N ALA A 6 1.98 -2.88 15.49
CA ALA A 6 0.64 -3.05 14.96
C ALA A 6 0.54 -4.43 14.29
N PRO A 7 -0.60 -5.14 14.42
CA PRO A 7 -0.77 -6.44 13.79
C PRO A 7 -0.56 -6.33 12.27
N PRO A 8 0.00 -7.35 11.59
CA PRO A 8 0.34 -7.26 10.17
C PRO A 8 -0.82 -6.87 9.26
N ARG A 9 -2.06 -7.21 9.63
CA ARG A 9 -3.26 -6.81 8.89
C ARG A 9 -3.52 -5.31 8.99
N GLN A 10 -3.28 -4.70 10.14
CA GLN A 10 -3.42 -3.25 10.32
C GLN A 10 -2.32 -2.50 9.56
N LEU A 11 -1.08 -3.01 9.56
CA LEU A 11 0.00 -2.46 8.75
C LEU A 11 -0.31 -2.53 7.25
N TYR A 12 -0.88 -3.64 6.79
CA TYR A 12 -1.32 -3.77 5.40
C TYR A 12 -2.42 -2.77 5.05
N ASN A 13 -3.44 -2.62 5.90
CA ASN A 13 -4.52 -1.67 5.64
C ASN A 13 -3.99 -0.23 5.59
N ALA A 14 -3.17 0.17 6.55
CA ALA A 14 -2.55 1.49 6.57
C ALA A 14 -1.67 1.73 5.34
N TRP A 15 -0.89 0.73 4.93
CA TRP A 15 -0.10 0.81 3.71
C TRP A 15 -0.98 0.98 2.45
N VAL A 16 -2.10 0.24 2.35
CA VAL A 16 -3.04 0.40 1.23
C VAL A 16 -3.65 1.80 1.24
N GLU A 17 -4.08 2.31 2.40
CA GLU A 17 -4.60 3.67 2.56
C GLU A 17 -3.56 4.71 2.09
N ASP A 18 -2.31 4.61 2.56
CA ASP A 18 -1.23 5.51 2.15
C ASP A 18 -0.99 5.50 0.63
N GLN A 19 -0.96 4.31 0.00
CA GLN A 19 -0.78 4.22 -1.46
C GLN A 19 -1.94 4.87 -2.24
N ILE A 20 -3.17 4.71 -1.75
CA ILE A 20 -4.37 5.27 -2.38
C ILE A 20 -4.40 6.79 -2.21
N GLU A 21 -4.10 7.30 -1.01
CA GLU A 21 -4.06 8.73 -0.74
C GLU A 21 -2.92 9.43 -1.51
N GLU A 22 -1.73 8.82 -1.58
CA GLU A 22 -0.62 9.35 -2.38
C GLU A 22 -0.99 9.44 -3.87
N PHE A 23 -1.66 8.42 -4.40
CA PHE A 23 -2.16 8.47 -5.78
C PHE A 23 -3.20 9.59 -5.96
N LYS A 24 -4.22 9.68 -5.09
CA LYS A 24 -5.24 10.73 -5.16
C LYS A 24 -4.64 12.14 -5.05
N ALA A 25 -3.62 12.31 -4.21
CA ALA A 25 -2.89 13.58 -4.06
C ALA A 25 -2.07 13.97 -5.30
N SER A 26 -1.69 13.00 -6.15
CA SER A 26 -0.99 13.25 -7.41
C SER A 26 -1.91 13.71 -8.55
N LEU A 27 -3.23 13.52 -8.40
CA LEU A 27 -4.22 13.85 -9.42
C LEU A 27 -4.61 15.33 -9.37
N THR A 28 -4.93 15.88 -10.54
CA THR A 28 -5.62 17.16 -10.63
C THR A 28 -7.06 17.04 -10.14
N ARG A 29 -7.69 18.18 -9.85
CA ARG A 29 -9.10 18.21 -9.44
C ARG A 29 -10.04 17.62 -10.50
N GLU A 30 -9.74 17.82 -11.78
CA GLU A 30 -10.55 17.28 -12.88
C GLU A 30 -10.46 15.76 -12.94
N GLU A 31 -9.25 15.20 -12.83
CA GLU A 31 -9.04 13.75 -12.80
C GLU A 31 -9.70 13.10 -11.58
N LEU A 32 -9.67 13.76 -10.42
CA LEU A 32 -10.39 13.29 -9.22
C LEU A 32 -11.91 13.27 -9.42
N LEU A 33 -12.47 14.26 -10.11
CA LEU A 33 -13.91 14.29 -10.42
C LEU A 33 -14.28 13.19 -11.42
N GLN A 34 -13.47 12.98 -12.47
CA GLN A 34 -13.69 11.89 -13.43
C GLN A 34 -13.62 10.51 -12.74
N LEU A 35 -12.69 10.34 -11.80
CA LEU A 35 -12.57 9.13 -11.00
C LEU A 35 -13.83 8.91 -10.13
N ALA A 36 -14.36 9.97 -9.52
CA ALA A 36 -15.59 9.92 -8.74
C ALA A 36 -16.81 9.60 -9.64
N ASP A 37 -16.91 10.21 -10.81
CA ASP A 37 -17.98 9.94 -11.79
C ASP A 37 -17.96 8.46 -12.24
N GLN A 38 -16.77 7.91 -12.49
CA GLN A 38 -16.63 6.49 -12.82
C GLN A 38 -17.04 5.58 -11.65
N ALA A 39 -16.63 5.92 -10.42
CA ALA A 39 -17.01 5.15 -9.24
C ALA A 39 -18.52 5.16 -9.02
N VAL A 40 -19.18 6.30 -9.26
CA VAL A 40 -20.65 6.40 -9.25
C VAL A 40 -21.25 5.51 -10.34
N HIS A 41 -20.75 5.59 -11.57
CA HIS A 41 -21.25 4.76 -12.67
C HIS A 41 -21.17 3.27 -12.34
N ASP A 42 -20.01 2.78 -11.86
CA ASP A 42 -19.81 1.38 -11.51
C ASP A 42 -20.72 0.94 -10.36
N LEU A 43 -20.93 1.80 -9.35
CA LEU A 43 -21.77 1.51 -8.19
C LEU A 43 -23.26 1.36 -8.56
N PHE A 44 -23.73 2.11 -9.56
CA PHE A 44 -25.12 2.07 -10.03
C PHE A 44 -25.34 1.10 -11.21
N ALA A 45 -24.28 0.55 -11.80
CA ALA A 45 -24.36 -0.41 -12.89
C ALA A 45 -24.61 -1.86 -12.41
N ASP A 46 -24.33 -2.17 -11.14
CA ASP A 46 -24.64 -3.47 -10.53
C ASP A 46 -26.13 -3.49 -10.11
N ASP A 47 -26.91 -4.24 -10.87
CA ASP A 47 -28.37 -4.27 -10.93
C ASP A 47 -28.97 -4.99 -9.70
N ASP A 48 -29.18 -4.29 -8.58
CA ASP A 48 -29.97 -4.83 -7.44
C ASP A 48 -30.66 -3.78 -6.53
N GLY A 49 -30.82 -2.55 -7.01
CA GLY A 49 -31.73 -1.59 -6.40
C GLY A 49 -31.08 -0.59 -5.43
N GLN A 50 -30.97 0.63 -5.94
CA GLN A 50 -31.07 1.87 -5.18
C GLN A 50 -30.34 1.92 -3.82
N TYR A 51 -29.01 1.89 -3.88
CA TYR A 51 -28.19 2.29 -2.74
C TYR A 51 -28.32 3.80 -2.52
N PRO A 52 -28.68 4.28 -1.32
CA PRO A 52 -28.57 5.71 -1.03
C PRO A 52 -27.09 6.07 -1.10
N LEU A 53 -26.70 6.90 -2.09
CA LEU A 53 -25.33 7.36 -2.20
C LEU A 53 -25.00 8.17 -0.95
N THR A 54 -24.12 7.62 -0.12
CA THR A 54 -23.53 8.34 1.02
C THR A 54 -22.09 8.70 0.67
N GLU A 55 -21.58 9.78 1.27
CA GLU A 55 -20.18 10.18 1.12
C GLU A 55 -19.22 9.03 1.42
N ILE A 56 -19.53 8.19 2.41
CA ILE A 56 -18.74 7.03 2.79
C ILE A 56 -18.73 5.98 1.66
N LEU A 57 -19.89 5.68 1.07
CA LEU A 57 -19.98 4.72 -0.03
C LEU A 57 -19.25 5.21 -1.28
N LEU A 58 -19.35 6.51 -1.60
CA LEU A 58 -18.61 7.08 -2.72
C LEU A 58 -17.10 6.99 -2.49
N ARG A 59 -16.64 7.35 -1.28
CA ARG A 59 -15.22 7.24 -0.91
C ARG A 59 -14.72 5.82 -1.06
N ASP A 60 -15.45 4.85 -0.50
CA ASP A 60 -15.05 3.44 -0.55
C ASP A 60 -15.07 2.88 -1.99
N ALA A 61 -16.02 3.34 -2.83
CA ALA A 61 -16.07 2.98 -4.25
C ALA A 61 -14.88 3.55 -5.04
N VAL A 62 -14.51 4.81 -4.79
CA VAL A 62 -13.33 5.45 -5.38
C VAL A 62 -12.06 4.71 -4.95
N ASP A 63 -11.90 4.41 -3.66
CA ASP A 63 -10.74 3.69 -3.15
C ASP A 63 -10.62 2.29 -3.76
N ALA A 64 -11.75 1.60 -3.96
CA ALA A 64 -11.77 0.30 -4.63
C ALA A 64 -11.34 0.39 -6.11
N LEU A 65 -11.71 1.47 -6.81
CA LEU A 65 -11.28 1.71 -8.19
C LEU A 65 -9.77 1.98 -8.23
N VAL A 66 -9.27 2.87 -7.37
CA VAL A 66 -7.82 3.17 -7.27
C VAL A 66 -7.02 1.92 -6.91
N PHE A 67 -7.50 1.11 -5.97
CA PHE A 67 -6.86 -0.16 -5.60
C PHE A 67 -6.66 -1.07 -6.83
N ARG A 68 -7.68 -1.19 -7.68
CA ARG A 68 -7.63 -1.98 -8.92
C ARG A 68 -6.68 -1.34 -9.95
N GLN A 69 -6.74 -0.02 -10.12
CA GLN A 69 -5.92 0.72 -11.07
C GLN A 69 -4.43 0.63 -10.75
N LEU A 70 -4.07 0.75 -9.48
CA LEU A 70 -2.70 0.57 -8.97
C LEU A 70 -2.26 -0.90 -8.92
N GLN A 71 -3.17 -1.84 -9.20
CA GLN A 71 -2.94 -3.29 -9.10
C GLN A 71 -2.35 -3.70 -7.74
N LEU A 72 -2.87 -3.09 -6.66
CA LEU A 72 -2.34 -3.34 -5.33
C LEU A 72 -2.45 -4.83 -4.95
N PRO A 73 -1.42 -5.41 -4.33
CA PRO A 73 -1.40 -6.82 -3.99
C PRO A 73 -2.41 -7.12 -2.89
N SER A 74 -3.04 -8.30 -2.94
CA SER A 74 -3.81 -8.80 -1.80
C SER A 74 -2.93 -9.00 -0.56
N TYR A 75 -3.53 -8.97 0.63
CA TYR A 75 -2.85 -9.16 1.92
C TYR A 75 -1.87 -10.35 1.93
N ARG A 76 -2.27 -11.50 1.38
CA ARG A 76 -1.42 -12.71 1.34
C ARG A 76 -0.18 -12.50 0.46
N ARG A 77 -0.32 -11.79 -0.66
CA ARG A 77 0.79 -11.48 -1.56
C ARG A 77 1.72 -10.43 -0.96
N TRP A 78 1.16 -9.39 -0.35
CA TRP A 78 1.92 -8.37 0.38
C TRP A 78 2.72 -8.98 1.53
N LEU A 79 2.09 -9.82 2.36
CA LEU A 79 2.75 -10.47 3.49
C LEU A 79 3.93 -11.35 3.04
N ARG A 80 3.76 -12.10 1.94
CA ARG A 80 4.86 -12.87 1.33
C ARG A 80 6.01 -11.97 0.89
N SER A 81 5.70 -10.82 0.28
CA SER A 81 6.72 -9.84 -0.14
C SER A 81 7.52 -9.31 1.05
N CYS A 82 6.85 -8.92 2.14
CA CYS A 82 7.52 -8.44 3.36
C CYS A 82 8.40 -9.52 4.01
N GLN A 83 7.99 -10.79 3.96
CA GLN A 83 8.79 -11.91 4.45
C GLN A 83 10.05 -12.13 3.61
N ILE A 84 9.95 -12.03 2.28
CA ILE A 84 11.10 -12.15 1.37
C ILE A 84 12.08 -10.99 1.60
N ASP A 85 11.57 -9.76 1.73
CA ASP A 85 12.39 -8.58 2.01
C ASP A 85 13.14 -8.69 3.36
N THR A 86 12.46 -9.17 4.39
CA THR A 86 13.09 -9.46 5.70
C THR A 86 14.14 -10.57 5.60
N GLY A 87 13.93 -11.58 4.74
CA GLY A 87 14.86 -12.68 4.50
C GLY A 87 16.08 -12.32 3.64
N GLN A 88 15.97 -11.30 2.79
CA GLN A 88 17.06 -10.83 1.92
C GLN A 88 17.94 -9.74 2.53
N ARG A 89 17.59 -9.20 3.71
CA ARG A 89 18.50 -8.29 4.41
C ARG A 89 19.83 -9.01 4.66
N PRO A 90 20.97 -8.55 4.13
CA PRO A 90 22.25 -9.12 4.50
C PRO A 90 22.35 -9.05 6.02
N ARG A 91 22.46 -10.21 6.70
CA ARG A 91 22.90 -10.19 8.10
C ARG A 91 24.16 -9.37 8.07
N ALA A 92 24.18 -8.27 8.83
CA ALA A 92 25.36 -7.44 9.00
C ALA A 92 26.44 -8.36 9.58
N GLY A 93 27.15 -9.02 8.67
CA GLY A 93 28.23 -9.92 8.93
C GLY A 93 29.30 -9.04 9.51
N THR A 94 29.43 -9.15 10.82
CA THR A 94 30.52 -8.68 11.64
C THR A 94 31.82 -9.17 10.98
N THR A 95 32.36 -8.40 10.04
CA THR A 95 33.76 -8.50 9.64
C THR A 95 34.52 -7.40 10.35
N ARG A 96 34.53 -7.48 11.69
CA ARG A 96 35.66 -6.98 12.44
C ARG A 96 36.76 -8.02 12.28
N ARG A 97 37.56 -7.91 11.22
CA ARG A 97 38.88 -8.55 11.16
C ARG A 97 39.97 -7.49 11.12
N ARG A 98 40.43 -7.15 12.33
CA ARG A 98 41.82 -6.74 12.57
C ARG A 98 42.77 -7.83 12.05
N ARG A 99 43.75 -7.44 11.24
CA ARG A 99 45.17 -7.89 11.20
C ARG A 99 45.91 -6.74 10.50
N ALA A 100 46.75 -5.92 11.15
CA ALA A 100 48.03 -6.20 11.81
C ALA A 100 49.10 -6.79 10.87
N ALA A 101 50.06 -5.91 10.52
CA ALA A 101 51.52 -6.10 10.36
C ALA A 101 52.13 -6.93 9.21
N GLY A 102 53.21 -6.37 8.65
CA GLY A 102 54.26 -6.96 7.79
C GLY A 102 54.20 -6.43 6.34
N GLY A 103 55.23 -5.88 5.68
CA GLY A 103 56.68 -5.85 5.90
C GLY A 103 57.39 -6.28 4.59
N GLY A 104 58.31 -5.45 4.06
CA GLY A 104 59.20 -5.75 2.92
C GLY A 104 58.53 -5.71 1.54
N THR A 105 59.10 -5.14 0.48
CA THR A 105 60.51 -4.93 0.10
C THR A 105 60.64 -3.64 -0.70
#